data_AF-A0A850QTX1-F1
#
_entry.id   AF-A0A850QTX1-F1
#
_cell.length_a   1.000
_cell.length_b   1.000
_cell.length_c   1.000
_cell.angle_alpha   90.00
_cell.angle_beta   90.00
_cell.angle_gamma   90.00
#
_symmetry.space_group_name_H-M   'P 1'
#
loop_
_entity.id
_entity.type
_entity.pdbx_description
1 polymer ?
#
loop_
_entity_poly.entity_id
_entity_poly.type
_entity_poly.pdbx_seq_one_letter_code
_entity_poly.pdbx_strand_id
1 'polypeptide(L)'
;PNRYIWRYPRATTSFSVNLTHQESNVSYKVWLQGQRKTYCGWGKVNNSAWCYPRPDLGQLKLEFDQKDNPSLPIGTYTGDFSFIALSLYNRQFQQEIPIQANIVIDQELPADGEITESSPYLGERLDKETYGTVYYLAKEMIGVPRPIWSGRRGIYKRIHIELQNTETGAIERVALRGERNLGCGWSTMNNAAYCWRKGPNYGELRVSYVADDNLDLPIGAYSGVLNVTAKGLHNRSFQRQLLLNINIVKTE
;
A
#
# COMPACT_ATOMS: atom_id res chain seq x y z
N PRO A 1 1.88 13.79 -8.69
CA PRO A 1 2.06 15.03 -7.90
C PRO A 1 2.44 16.18 -8.83
N ASN A 2 1.73 17.31 -8.74
CA ASN A 2 1.80 18.35 -9.79
C ASN A 2 2.69 19.53 -9.44
N ARG A 3 3.28 19.54 -8.23
CA ARG A 3 4.25 20.57 -7.81
C ARG A 3 5.64 19.98 -7.75
N TYR A 4 6.63 20.74 -8.21
CA TYR A 4 8.02 20.31 -8.09
C TYR A 4 8.48 20.34 -6.62
N ILE A 5 9.47 19.53 -6.30
CA ILE A 5 10.19 19.56 -5.03
C ILE A 5 11.67 19.73 -5.27
N TRP A 6 12.39 20.37 -4.35
CA TRP A 6 13.83 20.49 -4.40
C TRP A 6 14.45 19.75 -3.22
N ARG A 7 14.85 18.49 -3.44
CA ARG A 7 15.47 17.62 -2.42
C ARG A 7 16.48 16.70 -3.08
N TYR A 8 17.51 16.26 -2.35
CA TYR A 8 18.37 15.19 -2.85
C TYR A 8 17.54 13.96 -3.29
N PRO A 9 17.86 13.35 -4.45
CA PRO A 9 17.08 12.26 -5.01
C PRO A 9 17.02 11.09 -4.04
N ARG A 10 15.80 10.73 -3.69
CA ARG A 10 15.47 9.56 -2.89
C ARG A 10 14.02 9.17 -3.14
N ALA A 11 13.71 7.90 -2.89
CA ALA A 11 12.40 7.31 -3.00
C ALA A 11 11.78 7.36 -4.41
N THR A 12 10.64 6.69 -4.53
CA THR A 12 9.83 6.62 -5.75
C THR A 12 8.59 7.52 -5.60
N THR A 13 8.01 7.90 -6.73
CA THR A 13 6.67 8.48 -6.79
C THR A 13 5.70 7.36 -7.13
N SER A 14 4.75 7.06 -6.23
CA SER A 14 3.64 6.18 -6.54
C SER A 14 2.53 6.98 -7.24
N PHE A 15 1.98 6.42 -8.31
CA PHE A 15 0.86 6.97 -9.08
C PHE A 15 0.03 5.83 -9.65
N SER A 16 -1.24 6.07 -9.97
CA SER A 16 -2.13 5.06 -10.54
C SER A 16 -2.54 5.43 -11.97
N VAL A 17 -2.66 4.44 -12.83
CA VAL A 17 -3.16 4.53 -14.20
C VAL A 17 -4.26 3.48 -14.39
N ASN A 18 -5.22 3.75 -15.26
CA ASN A 18 -6.23 2.76 -15.61
C ASN A 18 -5.71 1.94 -16.79
N LEU A 19 -5.53 0.64 -16.61
CA LEU A 19 -5.13 -0.29 -17.67
C LEU A 19 -6.26 -1.30 -17.90
N THR A 20 -6.40 -1.73 -19.15
CA THR A 20 -7.38 -2.75 -19.52
C THR A 20 -6.75 -4.13 -19.36
N HIS A 21 -7.40 -4.98 -18.57
CA HIS A 21 -7.08 -6.40 -18.48
C HIS A 21 -7.59 -7.10 -19.73
N GLN A 22 -6.71 -7.72 -20.51
CA GLN A 22 -7.05 -8.23 -21.84
C GLN A 22 -8.03 -9.40 -21.79
N GLU A 23 -7.94 -10.23 -20.75
CA GLU A 23 -8.70 -11.46 -20.61
C GLU A 23 -10.15 -11.20 -20.17
N SER A 24 -10.39 -10.19 -19.32
CA SER A 24 -11.74 -9.82 -18.87
C SER A 24 -12.30 -8.58 -19.55
N ASN A 25 -11.49 -7.84 -20.30
CA ASN A 25 -11.81 -6.53 -20.88
C ASN A 25 -12.30 -5.49 -19.84
N VAL A 26 -11.93 -5.67 -18.57
CA VAL A 26 -12.26 -4.76 -17.48
C VAL A 26 -11.09 -3.80 -17.26
N SER A 27 -11.41 -2.53 -16.99
CA SER A 27 -10.40 -1.53 -16.63
C SER A 27 -10.08 -1.60 -15.14
N TYR A 28 -8.80 -1.80 -14.82
CA TYR A 28 -8.29 -1.83 -13.46
C TYR A 28 -7.41 -0.63 -13.19
N LYS A 29 -7.48 -0.13 -11.96
CA LYS A 29 -6.57 0.89 -11.45
C LYS A 29 -5.25 0.22 -11.04
N VAL A 30 -4.21 0.45 -11.83
CA VAL A 30 -2.87 -0.10 -11.63
C VAL A 30 -1.92 0.95 -11.07
N TRP A 31 -1.29 0.65 -9.94
CA TRP A 31 -0.26 1.46 -9.31
C TRP A 31 1.11 1.19 -9.92
N LEU A 32 1.80 2.26 -10.27
CA LEU A 32 3.16 2.24 -10.80
C LEU A 32 4.07 3.10 -9.94
N GLN A 33 5.35 2.77 -10.00
CA GLN A 33 6.41 3.54 -9.37
C GLN A 33 7.20 4.31 -10.43
N GLY A 34 7.39 5.61 -10.19
CA GLY A 34 8.13 6.48 -11.08
C GLY A 34 9.35 7.11 -10.40
N GLN A 35 10.44 7.25 -11.14
CA GLN A 35 11.62 7.99 -10.72
C GLN A 35 12.18 8.87 -11.83
N ARG A 36 12.82 9.96 -11.43
CA ARG A 36 13.65 10.82 -12.29
C ARG A 36 15.11 10.63 -11.91
N LYS A 37 15.98 10.45 -12.92
CA LYS A 37 17.43 10.40 -12.75
C LYS A 37 18.03 11.79 -12.68
N THR A 38 19.02 11.94 -11.82
CA THR A 38 19.95 13.07 -11.75
C THR A 38 21.36 12.52 -11.54
N TYR A 39 22.40 13.37 -11.58
CA TYR A 39 23.78 12.88 -11.39
C TYR A 39 24.06 12.35 -9.97
N CYS A 40 23.27 12.73 -8.97
CA CYS A 40 23.35 12.18 -7.61
C CYS A 40 22.40 11.00 -7.38
N GLY A 41 21.73 10.50 -8.43
CA GLY A 41 20.92 9.29 -8.39
C GLY A 41 19.46 9.48 -8.77
N TRP A 42 18.67 8.44 -8.47
CA TRP A 42 17.24 8.36 -8.76
C TRP A 42 16.40 8.90 -7.59
N GLY A 43 15.36 9.66 -7.91
CA GLY A 43 14.41 10.16 -6.90
C GLY A 43 13.02 10.33 -7.48
N LYS A 44 12.12 10.90 -6.68
CA LYS A 44 10.73 11.19 -7.10
C LYS A 44 10.67 11.91 -8.46
N VAL A 45 9.68 11.56 -9.28
CA VAL A 45 9.46 12.11 -10.63
C VAL A 45 9.38 13.65 -10.64
N ASN A 46 8.75 14.25 -9.63
CA ASN A 46 8.57 15.70 -9.51
C ASN A 46 9.78 16.42 -8.88
N ASN A 47 10.93 15.75 -8.74
CA ASN A 47 12.11 16.36 -8.15
C ASN A 47 12.85 17.23 -9.16
N SER A 48 12.95 18.54 -8.89
CA SER A 48 13.69 19.51 -9.70
C SER A 48 15.11 19.76 -9.21
N ALA A 49 15.57 19.02 -8.18
CA ALA A 49 16.96 19.12 -7.75
C ALA A 49 17.91 18.78 -8.90
N TRP A 50 18.95 19.59 -9.05
CA TRP A 50 20.08 19.32 -9.90
C TRP A 50 21.27 18.93 -9.04
N CYS A 51 22.18 18.15 -9.60
CA CYS A 51 23.39 17.71 -8.93
C CYS A 51 24.58 17.87 -9.87
N TYR A 52 25.74 18.15 -9.29
CA TYR A 52 27.01 18.21 -10.01
C TYR A 52 27.23 16.90 -10.81
N PRO A 53 27.77 16.95 -12.05
CA PRO A 53 28.34 18.13 -12.72
C PRO A 53 27.35 19.06 -13.43
N ARG A 54 26.13 18.60 -13.79
CA ARG A 54 25.24 19.38 -14.67
C ARG A 54 23.75 19.20 -14.36
N PRO A 55 22.88 20.17 -14.70
CA PRO A 55 21.43 20.05 -14.52
C PRO A 55 20.70 19.32 -15.66
N ASP A 56 21.42 18.81 -16.66
CA ASP A 56 20.88 18.29 -17.93
C ASP A 56 20.42 16.82 -17.89
N LEU A 57 20.58 16.13 -16.76
CA LEU A 57 20.12 14.75 -16.61
C LEU A 57 18.69 14.69 -16.05
N GLY A 58 17.78 14.06 -16.79
CA GLY A 58 16.35 13.99 -16.46
C GLY A 58 15.63 12.73 -16.94
N GLN A 59 16.32 11.58 -17.02
CA GLN A 59 15.72 10.31 -17.47
C GLN A 59 14.54 9.90 -16.58
N LEU A 60 13.46 9.44 -17.19
CA LEU A 60 12.30 8.87 -16.50
C LEU A 60 12.45 7.34 -16.42
N LYS A 61 12.28 6.77 -15.23
CA LYS A 61 12.13 5.33 -15.01
C LYS A 61 10.73 5.08 -14.46
N LEU A 62 10.01 4.15 -15.08
CA LEU A 62 8.74 3.65 -14.59
C LEU A 62 8.91 2.15 -14.30
N GLU A 63 8.27 1.68 -13.24
CA GLU A 63 8.40 0.30 -12.78
C GLU A 63 7.06 -0.19 -12.23
N PHE A 64 6.73 -1.42 -12.58
CA PHE A 64 5.62 -2.16 -12.00
C PHE A 64 6.18 -3.11 -10.95
N ASP A 65 5.57 -3.11 -9.78
CA ASP A 65 5.79 -4.12 -8.74
C ASP A 65 4.43 -4.70 -8.41
N GLN A 66 4.29 -6.02 -8.54
CA GLN A 66 3.03 -6.71 -8.24
C GLN A 66 2.63 -6.51 -6.78
N LYS A 67 3.59 -6.31 -5.87
CA LYS A 67 3.31 -6.04 -4.44
C LYS A 67 2.55 -4.75 -4.21
N ASP A 68 2.65 -3.78 -5.12
CA ASP A 68 1.83 -2.56 -5.06
C ASP A 68 0.40 -2.77 -5.60
N ASN A 69 0.16 -3.91 -6.26
CA ASN A 69 -1.05 -4.25 -7.01
C ASN A 69 -1.55 -5.67 -6.67
N PRO A 70 -1.74 -5.97 -5.38
CA PRO A 70 -1.98 -7.32 -4.89
C PRO A 70 -3.29 -7.94 -5.38
N SER A 71 -4.28 -7.11 -5.67
CA SER A 71 -5.64 -7.50 -6.02
C SER A 71 -5.86 -7.60 -7.52
N LEU A 72 -4.80 -7.39 -8.33
CA LEU A 72 -4.91 -7.55 -9.78
C LEU A 72 -4.92 -9.03 -10.14
N PRO A 73 -5.93 -9.49 -10.90
CA PRO A 73 -5.93 -10.82 -11.49
C PRO A 73 -4.65 -11.16 -12.27
N ILE A 74 -4.35 -12.45 -12.40
CA ILE A 74 -3.37 -12.95 -13.37
C ILE A 74 -3.87 -12.62 -14.77
N GLY A 75 -2.97 -12.10 -15.60
CA GLY A 75 -3.26 -11.76 -16.98
C GLY A 75 -2.43 -10.62 -17.51
N THR A 76 -2.84 -10.09 -18.65
CA THR A 76 -2.13 -9.05 -19.40
C THR A 76 -2.86 -7.73 -19.28
N TYR A 77 -2.15 -6.71 -18.83
CA TYR A 77 -2.67 -5.35 -18.68
C TYR A 77 -2.04 -4.43 -19.72
N THR A 78 -2.89 -3.83 -20.54
CA THR A 78 -2.46 -2.89 -21.58
C THR A 78 -3.18 -1.56 -21.46
N GLY A 79 -2.49 -0.48 -21.83
CA GLY A 79 -3.08 0.84 -21.89
C GLY A 79 -2.03 1.91 -22.14
N ASP A 80 -2.52 3.06 -22.61
CA ASP A 80 -1.69 4.21 -22.92
C ASP A 80 -1.92 5.32 -21.89
N PHE A 81 -0.83 5.93 -21.44
CA PHE A 81 -0.87 7.14 -20.61
C PHE A 81 0.31 8.04 -20.95
N SER A 82 0.30 9.28 -20.47
CA SER A 82 1.39 10.21 -20.74
C SER A 82 1.90 10.92 -19.49
N PHE A 83 3.17 11.32 -19.57
CA PHE A 83 3.81 12.23 -18.64
C PHE A 83 4.09 13.55 -19.33
N ILE A 84 4.01 14.65 -18.58
CA ILE A 84 4.41 15.97 -19.07
C ILE A 84 5.75 16.32 -18.44
N ALA A 85 6.79 16.41 -19.27
CA ALA A 85 8.08 16.95 -18.89
C ALA A 85 8.04 18.49 -18.99
N LEU A 86 8.44 19.14 -17.90
CA LEU A 86 8.48 20.60 -17.78
C LEU A 86 9.89 21.05 -17.40
N SER A 87 10.29 22.23 -17.83
CA SER A 87 11.54 22.86 -17.39
C SER A 87 11.26 23.91 -16.31
N LEU A 88 12.10 23.92 -15.27
CA LEU A 88 12.03 24.95 -14.23
C LEU A 88 12.47 26.33 -14.75
N TYR A 89 13.44 26.34 -15.67
CA TYR A 89 14.08 27.56 -16.15
C TYR A 89 13.56 28.02 -17.51
N ASN A 90 13.04 27.09 -18.33
CA ASN A 90 12.38 27.42 -19.59
C ASN A 90 10.87 27.16 -19.45
N ARG A 91 10.09 28.22 -19.19
CA ARG A 91 8.64 28.12 -19.03
C ARG A 91 7.89 27.69 -20.30
N GLN A 92 8.52 27.78 -21.46
CA GLN A 92 7.95 27.35 -22.74
C GLN A 92 8.24 25.87 -23.04
N PHE A 93 9.21 25.27 -22.34
CA PHE A 93 9.51 23.87 -22.54
C PHE A 93 8.44 23.01 -21.85
N GLN A 94 7.64 22.37 -22.68
CA GLN A 94 6.69 21.36 -22.30
C GLN A 94 6.74 20.24 -23.35
N GLN A 95 7.01 19.03 -22.90
CA GLN A 95 7.04 17.86 -23.77
C GLN A 95 6.15 16.77 -23.19
N GLU A 96 5.23 16.26 -24.01
CA GLU A 96 4.46 15.07 -23.68
C GLU A 96 5.29 13.83 -23.98
N ILE A 97 5.26 12.88 -23.04
CA ILE A 97 5.95 11.60 -23.12
C ILE A 97 4.86 10.53 -23.12
N PRO A 98 4.44 10.02 -24.29
CA PRO A 98 3.50 8.91 -24.36
C PRO A 98 4.19 7.63 -23.88
N ILE A 99 3.46 6.85 -23.09
CA ILE A 99 3.88 5.57 -22.55
C ILE A 99 2.81 4.54 -22.89
N GLN A 100 3.22 3.51 -23.62
CA GLN A 100 2.42 2.31 -23.82
C GLN A 100 2.82 1.29 -22.76
N ALA A 101 1.90 0.97 -21.85
CA ALA A 101 2.12 -0.07 -20.85
C ALA A 101 1.64 -1.41 -21.37
N ASN A 102 2.50 -2.42 -21.18
CA ASN A 102 2.16 -3.83 -21.34
C ASN A 102 2.77 -4.58 -20.14
N ILE A 103 1.93 -4.99 -19.20
CA ILE A 103 2.31 -5.62 -17.94
C ILE A 103 1.70 -7.00 -17.92
N VAL A 104 2.53 -8.02 -17.69
CA VAL A 104 2.09 -9.41 -17.56
C VAL A 104 2.22 -9.81 -16.10
N ILE A 105 1.13 -10.32 -15.53
CA ILE A 105 1.12 -10.98 -14.22
C ILE A 105 0.89 -12.47 -14.49
N ASP A 106 1.89 -13.30 -14.18
CA ASP A 106 1.91 -14.73 -14.48
C ASP A 106 1.67 -15.62 -13.24
N GLN A 107 1.79 -15.06 -12.04
CA GLN A 107 1.62 -15.78 -10.77
C GLN A 107 0.88 -14.91 -9.76
N GLU A 108 0.09 -15.52 -8.89
CA GLU A 108 -0.44 -14.85 -7.71
C GLU A 108 0.66 -14.63 -6.68
N LEU A 109 0.59 -13.51 -5.96
CA LEU A 109 1.48 -13.30 -4.83
C LEU A 109 1.11 -14.27 -3.70
N PRO A 110 2.10 -14.87 -3.01
CA PRO A 110 1.82 -15.67 -1.85
C PRO A 110 1.21 -14.79 -0.75
N ALA A 111 0.04 -15.19 -0.24
CA ALA A 111 -0.59 -14.53 0.89
C ALA A 111 0.13 -14.89 2.19
N ASP A 112 0.36 -13.88 3.04
CA ASP A 112 0.85 -14.08 4.41
C ASP A 112 -0.27 -14.61 5.34
N GLY A 113 -1.53 -14.42 4.96
CA GLY A 113 -2.66 -14.99 5.68
C GLY A 113 -4.01 -14.62 5.10
N GLU A 114 -5.06 -15.07 5.79
CA GLU A 114 -6.46 -14.93 5.37
C GLU A 114 -7.31 -14.33 6.49
N ILE A 115 -8.32 -13.54 6.11
CA ILE A 115 -9.33 -12.96 6.99
C ILE A 115 -10.69 -13.45 6.49
N THR A 116 -11.46 -14.07 7.37
CA THR A 116 -12.85 -14.48 7.09
C THR A 116 -13.84 -13.73 7.97
N GLU A 117 -15.13 -13.98 7.77
CA GLU A 117 -16.20 -13.44 8.63
C GLU A 117 -16.07 -13.88 10.10
N SER A 118 -15.46 -15.05 10.32
CA SER A 118 -15.36 -15.72 11.62
C SER A 118 -13.92 -15.77 12.17
N SER A 119 -12.91 -15.66 11.30
CA SER A 119 -11.50 -15.82 11.68
C SER A 119 -10.68 -14.57 11.35
N PRO A 120 -10.06 -13.93 12.34
CA PRO A 120 -9.14 -12.83 12.09
C PRO A 120 -7.79 -13.35 11.60
N TYR A 121 -7.09 -12.55 10.79
CA TYR A 121 -5.66 -12.75 10.60
C TYR A 121 -4.92 -12.42 11.90
N LEU A 122 -4.04 -13.33 12.33
CA LEU A 122 -3.13 -13.12 13.44
C LEU A 122 -1.69 -13.31 12.95
N GLY A 123 -0.99 -12.20 12.77
CA GLY A 123 0.37 -12.17 12.27
C GLY A 123 1.40 -12.63 13.29
N GLU A 124 2.50 -13.16 12.76
CA GLU A 124 3.65 -13.54 13.56
C GLU A 124 4.34 -12.34 14.23
N ARG A 125 5.27 -12.67 15.13
CA ARG A 125 6.10 -11.67 15.83
C ARG A 125 7.28 -11.21 14.97
N LEU A 126 7.01 -10.27 14.07
CA LEU A 126 8.02 -9.62 13.23
C LEU A 126 9.09 -8.85 14.03
N ASP A 127 8.79 -8.48 15.28
CA ASP A 127 9.77 -7.88 16.20
C ASP A 127 10.95 -8.81 16.55
N LYS A 128 10.86 -10.11 16.22
CA LYS A 128 11.98 -11.05 16.35
C LYS A 128 13.03 -10.89 15.23
N GLU A 129 12.61 -10.39 14.08
CA GLU A 129 13.47 -10.20 12.90
C GLU A 129 14.17 -8.83 12.90
N THR A 130 13.74 -7.93 13.77
CA THR A 130 14.26 -6.56 13.82
C THR A 130 14.35 -6.05 15.24
N TYR A 131 15.41 -5.31 15.55
CA TYR A 131 15.52 -4.67 16.86
C TYR A 131 14.39 -3.65 17.09
N GLY A 132 13.60 -3.90 18.13
CA GLY A 132 12.60 -2.99 18.67
C GLY A 132 11.22 -3.06 18.00
N THR A 133 10.38 -2.08 18.33
CA THR A 133 8.97 -2.03 17.96
C THR A 133 8.70 -2.08 16.44
N VAL A 134 7.85 -3.01 15.99
CA VAL A 134 7.28 -3.06 14.62
C VAL A 134 5.83 -2.58 14.55
N TYR A 135 5.54 -1.46 13.86
CA TYR A 135 4.18 -0.95 13.66
C TYR A 135 3.68 -1.19 12.23
N TYR A 136 2.36 -1.13 12.03
CA TYR A 136 1.73 -1.49 10.76
C TYR A 136 0.96 -0.32 10.15
N LEU A 137 1.04 -0.19 8.83
CA LEU A 137 0.33 0.81 8.05
C LEU A 137 -0.37 0.14 6.87
N ALA A 138 -1.60 0.52 6.59
CA ALA A 138 -2.29 0.21 5.33
C ALA A 138 -2.59 1.52 4.59
N LYS A 139 -2.70 1.51 3.27
CA LYS A 139 -3.08 2.73 2.52
C LYS A 139 -4.55 3.08 2.75
N GLU A 140 -5.36 2.04 2.97
CA GLU A 140 -6.81 2.02 3.14
C GLU A 140 -7.25 2.36 4.57
N MET A 141 -6.30 2.58 5.49
CA MET A 141 -6.62 2.92 6.88
C MET A 141 -7.21 4.33 7.01
N ILE A 142 -8.16 4.50 7.94
CA ILE A 142 -8.76 5.82 8.19
C ILE A 142 -7.78 6.73 8.97
N GLY A 143 -7.51 7.88 8.36
CA GLY A 143 -6.63 8.93 8.88
C GLY A 143 -5.25 8.88 8.22
N VAL A 144 -4.28 9.55 8.83
CA VAL A 144 -2.92 9.62 8.27
C VAL A 144 -2.16 8.32 8.58
N PRO A 145 -1.61 7.61 7.57
CA PRO A 145 -0.82 6.39 7.75
C PRO A 145 0.58 6.73 8.27
N ARG A 146 0.65 7.07 9.56
CA ARG A 146 1.89 7.38 10.30
C ARG A 146 1.90 6.66 11.63
N PRO A 147 3.08 6.35 12.18
CA PRO A 147 3.16 5.79 13.53
C PRO A 147 2.57 6.78 14.54
N ILE A 148 1.90 6.24 15.55
CA ILE A 148 1.47 7.00 16.73
C ILE A 148 2.09 6.40 17.99
N TRP A 149 2.11 7.15 19.08
CA TRP A 149 2.54 6.66 20.37
C TRP A 149 1.38 6.81 21.37
N SER A 150 0.76 5.70 21.78
CA SER A 150 -0.37 5.73 22.70
C SER A 150 -0.33 4.54 23.67
N GLY A 151 -0.60 4.80 24.95
CA GLY A 151 -0.79 3.75 25.95
C GLY A 151 -2.21 3.17 25.99
N ARG A 152 -3.13 3.68 25.16
CA ARG A 152 -4.53 3.22 25.15
C ARG A 152 -4.64 1.81 24.56
N ARG A 153 -5.49 1.00 25.18
CA ARG A 153 -5.75 -0.40 24.86
C ARG A 153 -7.23 -0.62 24.55
N GLY A 154 -7.56 -1.71 23.87
CA GLY A 154 -8.93 -2.01 23.45
C GLY A 154 -9.43 -1.05 22.36
N ILE A 155 -8.50 -0.51 21.57
CA ILE A 155 -8.79 0.39 20.45
C ILE A 155 -8.22 -0.19 19.17
N TYR A 156 -8.83 0.12 18.04
CA TYR A 156 -8.44 -0.37 16.73
C TYR A 156 -8.36 0.77 15.72
N LYS A 157 -7.68 0.54 14.59
CA LYS A 157 -7.81 1.36 13.39
C LYS A 157 -8.87 0.75 12.49
N ARG A 158 -9.77 1.57 11.95
CA ARG A 158 -10.64 1.16 10.85
C ARG A 158 -9.87 1.22 9.54
N ILE A 159 -10.05 0.21 8.71
CA ILE A 159 -9.52 0.09 7.36
C ILE A 159 -10.72 -0.05 6.44
N HIS A 160 -10.86 0.83 5.46
CA HIS A 160 -11.96 0.79 4.51
C HIS A 160 -11.43 0.33 3.16
N ILE A 161 -11.80 -0.89 2.77
CA ILE A 161 -11.34 -1.53 1.54
C ILE A 161 -12.52 -1.80 0.61
N GLU A 162 -12.27 -1.74 -0.68
CA GLU A 162 -13.22 -2.11 -1.73
C GLU A 162 -13.03 -3.61 -2.02
N LEU A 163 -14.07 -4.41 -1.79
CA LEU A 163 -14.10 -5.84 -2.08
C LEU A 163 -15.08 -6.13 -3.21
N GLN A 164 -14.78 -7.14 -4.01
CA GLN A 164 -15.67 -7.58 -5.07
C GLN A 164 -16.59 -8.68 -4.55
N ASN A 165 -17.89 -8.50 -4.74
CA ASN A 165 -18.86 -9.57 -4.56
C ASN A 165 -18.62 -10.64 -5.64
N THR A 166 -18.35 -11.88 -5.23
CA THR A 166 -17.97 -12.96 -6.15
C THR A 166 -19.12 -13.46 -7.02
N GLU A 167 -20.37 -13.20 -6.61
CA GLU A 167 -21.57 -13.62 -7.34
C GLU A 167 -22.04 -12.55 -8.32
N THR A 168 -22.07 -11.29 -7.88
CA THR A 168 -22.61 -10.17 -8.69
C THR A 168 -21.54 -9.37 -9.42
N GLY A 169 -20.28 -9.51 -9.02
CA GLY A 169 -19.17 -8.69 -9.51
C GLY A 169 -19.18 -7.25 -8.99
N ALA A 170 -20.17 -6.86 -8.18
CA ALA A 170 -20.28 -5.51 -7.62
C ALA A 170 -19.14 -5.22 -6.64
N ILE A 171 -18.65 -3.97 -6.65
CA ILE A 171 -17.61 -3.52 -5.73
C ILE A 171 -18.28 -2.84 -4.54
N GLU A 172 -18.04 -3.37 -3.35
CA GLU A 172 -18.63 -2.87 -2.10
C GLU A 172 -17.54 -2.46 -1.10
N ARG A 173 -17.87 -1.47 -0.27
CA ARG A 173 -16.95 -0.95 0.73
C ARG A 173 -17.10 -1.71 2.05
N VAL A 174 -16.03 -2.36 2.49
CA VAL A 174 -15.98 -3.14 3.74
C VAL A 174 -15.03 -2.50 4.75
N ALA A 175 -15.46 -2.50 6.01
CA ALA A 175 -14.70 -2.03 7.16
C ALA A 175 -14.04 -3.20 7.91
N LEU A 176 -12.72 -3.13 8.07
CA LEU A 176 -11.92 -4.04 8.88
C LEU A 176 -11.33 -3.32 10.10
N ARG A 177 -11.08 -4.06 11.18
CA ARG A 177 -10.37 -3.56 12.36
C ARG A 177 -8.92 -4.03 12.33
N GLY A 178 -7.99 -3.08 12.31
CA GLY A 178 -6.56 -3.31 12.43
C GLY A 178 -6.06 -2.99 13.84
N GLU A 179 -5.45 -3.99 14.47
CA GLU A 179 -4.92 -3.91 15.83
C GLU A 179 -3.50 -4.48 15.91
N ARG A 180 -2.77 -4.05 16.93
CA ARG A 180 -1.45 -4.54 17.26
C ARG A 180 -1.37 -4.88 18.73
N ASN A 181 -0.76 -6.00 19.06
CA ASN A 181 -0.43 -6.34 20.44
C ASN A 181 0.77 -5.53 20.94
N LEU A 182 0.59 -4.85 22.08
CA LEU A 182 1.65 -4.10 22.76
C LEU A 182 2.39 -4.92 23.83
N GLY A 183 1.94 -6.16 24.09
CA GLY A 183 2.40 -7.04 25.16
C GLY A 183 1.61 -6.93 26.47
N CYS A 184 0.78 -5.89 26.61
CA CYS A 184 -0.16 -5.71 27.72
C CYS A 184 -1.61 -5.42 27.25
N GLY A 185 -1.90 -5.78 26.00
CA GLY A 185 -3.19 -5.62 25.35
C GLY A 185 -3.07 -5.18 23.89
N TRP A 186 -4.18 -5.29 23.19
CA TRP A 186 -4.35 -4.84 21.82
C TRP A 186 -4.58 -3.33 21.76
N SER A 187 -4.01 -2.69 20.75
CA SER A 187 -4.17 -1.28 20.45
C SER A 187 -4.22 -1.09 18.94
N THR A 188 -4.31 0.14 18.47
CA THR A 188 -4.44 0.42 17.04
C THR A 188 -3.17 0.00 16.26
N MET A 189 -3.34 -0.55 15.04
CA MET A 189 -2.24 -1.20 14.28
C MET A 189 -1.00 -0.32 14.05
N ASN A 190 -1.18 1.00 13.92
CA ASN A 190 -0.11 1.96 13.67
C ASN A 190 0.54 2.48 14.98
N ASN A 191 0.21 1.89 16.13
CA ASN A 191 0.81 2.25 17.40
C ASN A 191 2.23 1.69 17.50
N ALA A 192 3.18 2.58 17.80
CA ALA A 192 4.59 2.28 17.98
C ALA A 192 5.01 2.34 19.47
N ALA A 193 4.07 2.57 20.38
CA ALA A 193 4.30 2.33 21.79
C ALA A 193 4.49 0.83 22.06
N TYR A 194 5.06 0.51 23.20
CA TYR A 194 5.16 -0.83 23.75
C TYR A 194 5.00 -0.75 25.26
N CYS A 195 4.63 -1.86 25.90
CA CYS A 195 4.51 -1.87 27.35
C CYS A 195 5.89 -1.95 27.99
N TRP A 196 6.28 -0.93 28.75
CA TRP A 196 7.67 -0.77 29.22
C TRP A 196 8.20 -2.00 29.99
N ARG A 197 7.38 -2.60 30.88
CA ARG A 197 7.75 -3.80 31.66
C ARG A 197 7.95 -5.07 30.81
N LYS A 198 7.46 -5.06 29.58
CA LYS A 198 7.53 -6.17 28.62
C LYS A 198 8.57 -5.94 27.53
N GLY A 199 9.08 -4.71 27.42
CA GLY A 199 9.98 -4.29 26.35
C GLY A 199 9.30 -4.27 24.97
N PRO A 200 10.04 -3.91 23.92
CA PRO A 200 9.53 -3.83 22.55
C PRO A 200 9.46 -5.21 21.87
N ASN A 201 9.15 -6.26 22.63
CA ASN A 201 9.15 -7.66 22.22
C ASN A 201 7.73 -8.16 21.93
N TYR A 202 6.88 -7.29 21.40
CA TYR A 202 5.51 -7.61 21.03
C TYR A 202 5.11 -6.75 19.85
N GLY A 203 4.24 -7.28 19.02
CA GLY A 203 3.88 -6.60 17.79
C GLY A 203 3.12 -7.47 16.82
N GLU A 204 2.45 -8.53 17.28
CA GLU A 204 1.54 -9.28 16.44
C GLU A 204 0.48 -8.33 15.86
N LEU A 205 0.28 -8.42 14.55
CA LEU A 205 -0.81 -7.74 13.85
C LEU A 205 -2.07 -8.59 13.97
N ARG A 206 -3.19 -7.99 14.31
CA ARG A 206 -4.51 -8.61 14.14
C ARG A 206 -5.33 -7.77 13.18
N VAL A 207 -5.90 -8.42 12.17
CA VAL A 207 -6.88 -7.79 11.29
C VAL A 207 -8.14 -8.64 11.29
N SER A 208 -9.28 -8.04 11.58
CA SER A 208 -10.55 -8.76 11.75
C SER A 208 -11.69 -8.06 11.04
N TYR A 209 -12.57 -8.85 10.44
CA TYR A 209 -13.92 -8.43 10.08
C TYR A 209 -14.82 -8.47 11.33
N VAL A 210 -15.71 -7.50 11.46
CA VAL A 210 -16.76 -7.48 12.50
C VAL A 210 -18.06 -7.03 11.84
N ALA A 211 -19.09 -7.86 11.92
CA ALA A 211 -20.38 -7.62 11.26
C ALA A 211 -21.03 -6.29 11.72
N ASP A 212 -20.93 -5.95 13.00
CA ASP A 212 -21.48 -4.69 13.55
C ASP A 212 -20.87 -3.42 12.93
N ASP A 213 -19.65 -3.50 12.37
CA ASP A 213 -19.03 -2.37 11.67
C ASP A 213 -19.48 -2.29 10.19
N ASN A 214 -20.27 -3.27 9.72
CA ASN A 214 -20.63 -3.51 8.31
C ASN A 214 -22.13 -3.80 8.14
N LEU A 215 -22.99 -3.13 8.92
CA LEU A 215 -24.44 -3.35 8.89
C LEU A 215 -25.03 -3.10 7.50
N ASP A 216 -24.54 -2.08 6.80
CA ASP A 216 -25.03 -1.68 5.48
C ASP A 216 -24.50 -2.54 4.31
N LEU A 217 -23.57 -3.47 4.57
CA LEU A 217 -23.05 -4.37 3.53
C LEU A 217 -24.16 -5.34 3.09
N PRO A 218 -24.47 -5.47 1.79
CA PRO A 218 -25.46 -6.45 1.34
C PRO A 218 -25.06 -7.89 1.68
N ILE A 219 -26.04 -8.80 1.65
CA ILE A 219 -25.79 -10.24 1.75
C ILE A 219 -25.01 -10.69 0.51
N GLY A 220 -24.02 -11.55 0.70
CA GLY A 220 -23.20 -12.09 -0.38
C GLY A 220 -21.82 -12.54 0.06
N ALA A 221 -21.08 -13.10 -0.89
CA ALA A 221 -19.69 -13.49 -0.73
C ALA A 221 -18.76 -12.42 -1.35
N TYR A 222 -17.78 -11.97 -0.58
CA TYR A 222 -16.88 -10.88 -0.93
C TYR A 222 -15.44 -11.35 -0.86
N SER A 223 -14.67 -11.02 -1.90
CA SER A 223 -13.25 -11.34 -1.99
C SER A 223 -12.41 -10.11 -2.30
N GLY A 224 -11.17 -10.13 -1.82
CA GLY A 224 -10.17 -9.11 -2.14
C GLY A 224 -8.90 -9.29 -1.32
N VAL A 225 -8.00 -8.31 -1.41
CA VAL A 225 -6.68 -8.41 -0.80
C VAL A 225 -6.30 -7.11 -0.12
N LEU A 226 -5.89 -7.19 1.14
CA LEU A 226 -5.38 -6.06 1.91
C LEU A 226 -3.86 -6.10 2.00
N ASN A 227 -3.24 -4.99 1.58
CA ASN A 227 -1.81 -4.75 1.77
C ASN A 227 -1.53 -4.04 3.10
N VAL A 228 -0.66 -4.62 3.91
CA VAL A 228 -0.18 -4.01 5.14
C VAL A 228 1.34 -3.92 5.14
N THR A 229 1.87 -2.72 5.31
CA THR A 229 3.30 -2.50 5.49
C THR A 229 3.67 -2.52 6.97
N ALA A 230 4.46 -3.51 7.38
CA ALA A 230 5.13 -3.55 8.67
C ALA A 230 6.43 -2.71 8.61
N LYS A 231 6.67 -1.88 9.62
CA LYS A 231 7.87 -1.02 9.69
C LYS A 231 8.49 -1.03 11.09
N GLY A 232 9.82 -1.04 11.13
CA GLY A 232 10.58 -0.92 12.37
C GLY A 232 10.66 0.53 12.81
N LEU A 233 10.32 0.82 14.08
CA LEU A 233 10.49 2.15 14.64
C LEU A 233 11.98 2.49 14.84
N HIS A 234 12.72 1.56 15.43
CA HIS A 234 14.13 1.73 15.78
C HIS A 234 15.04 1.31 14.61
N ASN A 235 14.64 0.28 13.87
CA ASN A 235 15.28 -0.11 12.63
C ASN A 235 14.54 0.45 11.42
N ARG A 236 14.97 1.62 10.93
CA ARG A 236 14.29 2.32 9.83
C ARG A 236 14.39 1.63 8.47
N SER A 237 15.33 0.70 8.30
CA SER A 237 15.44 -0.10 7.09
C SER A 237 14.55 -1.34 7.12
N PHE A 238 14.04 -1.76 8.30
CA PHE A 238 13.08 -2.84 8.35
C PHE A 238 11.74 -2.40 7.77
N GLN A 239 11.39 -3.05 6.67
CA GLN A 239 10.08 -2.95 6.05
C GLN A 239 9.72 -4.32 5.49
N ARG A 240 8.53 -4.82 5.85
CA ARG A 240 7.95 -6.05 5.28
C ARG A 240 6.55 -5.73 4.77
N GLN A 241 6.27 -6.13 3.54
CA GLN A 241 4.90 -6.10 3.02
C GLN A 241 4.23 -7.40 3.44
N LEU A 242 3.01 -7.27 3.96
CA LEU A 242 2.14 -8.37 4.29
C LEU A 242 0.93 -8.33 3.35
N LEU A 243 0.63 -9.47 2.76
CA LEU A 243 -0.47 -9.67 1.83
C LEU A 243 -1.55 -10.50 2.51
N LEU A 244 -2.72 -9.91 2.76
CA LEU A 244 -3.80 -10.59 3.46
C LEU A 244 -4.98 -10.81 2.53
N ASN A 245 -5.32 -12.07 2.25
CA ASN A 245 -6.53 -12.42 1.53
C ASN A 245 -7.74 -12.18 2.41
N ILE A 246 -8.82 -11.69 1.81
CA ILE A 246 -10.08 -11.43 2.50
C ILE A 246 -11.15 -12.23 1.78
N ASN A 247 -11.83 -13.12 2.51
CA ASN A 247 -12.93 -13.92 2.01
C ASN A 247 -14.06 -13.86 3.04
N ILE A 248 -15.04 -12.99 2.82
CA ILE A 248 -16.14 -12.75 3.77
C ILE A 248 -17.43 -13.26 3.16
N VAL A 249 -18.13 -14.15 3.88
CA VAL A 249 -19.49 -14.55 3.52
C VAL A 249 -20.45 -13.91 4.52
N LYS A 250 -21.28 -12.96 4.04
CA LYS A 250 -22.35 -12.36 4.84
C LYS A 250 -23.66 -13.06 4.51
N THR A 251 -24.24 -13.76 5.49
CA THR A 251 -25.44 -14.59 5.29
C THR A 251 -26.74 -13.97 5.79
N GLU A 252 -26.72 -13.14 6.85
CA GLU A 252 -27.89 -12.45 7.44
C GLU A 252 -27.48 -11.13 8.11
#